data_AF-A0A9D8LYC6-F1
#
_entry.id   AF-A0A9D8LYC6-F1
#
_cell.length_a   1.000
_cell.length_b   1.000
_cell.length_c   1.000
_cell.angle_alpha   90.00
_cell.angle_beta   90.00
_cell.angle_gamma   90.00
#
_symmetry.space_group_name_H-M   'P 1'
#
loop_
_entity.id
_entity.type
_entity.pdbx_description
1 polymer ?
#
loop_
_entity_poly.entity_id
_entity_poly.type
_entity_poly.pdbx_seq_one_letter_code
_entity_poly.pdbx_strand_id
1 'polypeptide(L)'
;MAWPESGVWAPLAEGIVEVLDRPYGLEVVDCGELAVPSGRLCFLDPLTAYPEEMSVVEVPPGRYAVRLTLADVSGSLSGANVRAAYLSLILSDVPEADHRLLSEAEEDDEEFTGVAVESDAVAMVDQDAFHRCVPERRFDRQAQTWADQLEDPDEIRNGVA
;
A
#
# COMPACT_ATOMS: atom_id res chain seq x y z
N MET A 1 1.26 -14.61 14.77
CA MET A 1 2.19 -13.73 15.51
C MET A 1 1.35 -12.55 15.91
N ALA A 2 0.90 -12.46 17.17
CA ALA A 2 -0.08 -11.42 17.55
C ALA A 2 0.50 -10.04 17.22
N TRP A 3 -0.07 -9.41 16.19
CA TRP A 3 0.19 -8.01 15.86
C TRP A 3 -0.12 -7.18 17.12
N PRO A 4 0.70 -6.18 17.48
CA PRO A 4 0.61 -5.63 18.82
C PRO A 4 -0.75 -4.95 19.05
N GLU A 5 -1.62 -5.60 19.83
CA GLU A 5 -2.76 -4.99 20.54
C GLU A 5 -2.27 -4.03 21.65
N SER A 6 -1.10 -3.40 21.47
CA SER A 6 -0.70 -2.32 22.34
C SER A 6 -1.44 -1.08 21.86
N GLY A 7 -2.12 -0.38 22.77
CA GLY A 7 -2.73 0.94 22.50
C GLY A 7 -1.72 2.05 22.20
N VAL A 8 -0.61 1.71 21.52
CA VAL A 8 0.56 2.54 21.19
C VAL A 8 0.64 2.78 19.67
N TRP A 9 0.03 1.91 18.84
CA TRP A 9 -0.01 2.08 17.40
C TRP A 9 -1.45 2.22 16.90
N ALA A 10 -1.69 3.20 16.04
CA ALA A 10 -2.94 3.41 15.32
C ALA A 10 -2.63 3.62 13.83
N PRO A 11 -3.51 3.22 12.91
CA PRO A 11 -3.38 3.59 11.51
C PRO A 11 -3.23 5.12 11.38
N LEU A 12 -2.36 5.55 10.48
CA LEU A 12 -2.09 6.97 10.21
C LEU A 12 -1.51 7.75 11.40
N ALA A 13 -0.93 7.07 12.40
CA ALA A 13 -0.18 7.73 13.45
C ALA A 13 1.04 8.48 12.89
N GLU A 14 1.33 9.66 13.46
CA GLU A 14 2.49 10.50 13.14
C GLU A 14 3.37 10.71 14.36
N GLY A 15 4.66 10.99 14.13
CA GLY A 15 5.63 11.23 15.19
C GLY A 15 6.28 9.94 15.71
N ILE A 16 6.82 9.98 16.93
CA ILE A 16 7.54 8.83 17.48
C ILE A 16 6.55 7.83 18.08
N VAL A 17 6.55 6.60 17.55
CA VAL A 17 5.79 5.48 18.09
C VAL A 17 6.73 4.38 18.57
N GLU A 18 6.33 3.66 19.62
CA GLU A 18 7.06 2.49 20.10
C GLU A 18 6.37 1.21 19.65
N VAL A 19 7.09 0.39 18.88
CA VAL A 19 6.64 -0.92 18.42
C VAL A 19 7.62 -1.97 18.92
N LEU A 20 7.14 -2.89 19.77
CA LEU A 20 7.96 -3.93 20.40
C LEU A 20 9.22 -3.37 21.07
N ASP A 21 9.05 -2.34 21.91
CA ASP A 21 10.11 -1.64 22.65
C ASP A 21 11.17 -0.94 21.76
N ARG A 22 10.84 -0.68 20.49
CA ARG A 22 11.70 0.05 19.56
C ARG A 22 10.99 1.29 19.04
N PRO A 23 11.64 2.48 19.10
CA PRO A 23 11.04 3.70 18.58
C PRO A 23 11.19 3.78 17.06
N TYR A 24 10.17 4.31 16.41
CA TYR A 24 10.11 4.61 14.98
C TYR A 24 9.54 6.02 14.79
N GLY A 25 10.12 6.82 13.90
CA GLY A 25 9.54 8.10 13.50
C GLY A 25 8.60 7.89 12.33
N LEU A 26 7.30 8.14 12.52
CA LEU A 26 6.29 8.03 11.48
C LEU A 26 5.96 9.39 10.84
N GLU A 27 5.83 9.38 9.52
CA GLU A 27 5.34 10.50 8.71
C GLU A 27 4.25 9.96 7.77
N VAL A 28 3.12 10.68 7.66
CA VAL A 28 2.07 10.34 6.70
C VAL A 28 2.17 11.26 5.49
N VAL A 29 2.27 10.64 4.31
CA VAL A 29 2.33 11.33 3.02
C VAL A 29 1.00 11.19 2.30
N ASP A 30 0.48 12.31 1.80
CA ASP A 30 -0.66 12.33 0.88
C ASP A 30 -0.22 11.87 -0.52
N CYS A 31 -0.81 10.78 -1.01
CA CYS A 31 -0.54 10.19 -2.32
C CYS A 31 -1.64 10.50 -3.35
N GLY A 32 -2.57 11.41 -3.03
CA GLY A 32 -3.69 11.75 -3.89
C GLY A 32 -4.88 10.78 -3.74
N GLU A 33 -5.58 10.53 -4.84
CA GLU A 33 -6.79 9.70 -4.86
C GLU A 33 -6.62 8.49 -5.79
N LEU A 34 -7.11 7.33 -5.33
CA LEU A 34 -7.32 6.16 -6.15
C LEU A 34 -8.79 6.10 -6.58
N ALA A 35 -9.04 6.04 -7.89
CA ALA A 35 -10.35 5.76 -8.44
C ALA A 35 -10.56 4.25 -8.53
N VAL A 36 -11.60 3.73 -7.87
CA VAL A 36 -12.00 2.31 -7.87
C VAL A 36 -13.42 2.17 -8.40
N PRO A 37 -13.67 2.45 -9.69
CA PRO A 37 -15.01 2.42 -10.27
C PRO A 37 -15.64 1.02 -10.33
N SER A 38 -14.84 -0.05 -10.34
CA SER A 38 -15.36 -1.43 -10.32
C SER A 38 -15.74 -1.89 -8.92
N GLY A 39 -15.22 -1.23 -7.87
CA GLY A 39 -15.28 -1.71 -6.50
C GLY A 39 -14.35 -2.90 -6.21
N ARG A 40 -13.51 -3.31 -7.17
CA ARG A 40 -12.59 -4.45 -7.05
C ARG A 40 -11.17 -3.94 -6.83
N LEU A 41 -10.79 -3.76 -5.56
CA LEU A 41 -9.45 -3.33 -5.16
C LEU A 41 -8.50 -4.52 -5.16
N CYS A 42 -7.33 -4.34 -5.75
CA CYS A 42 -6.30 -5.37 -5.86
C CYS A 42 -4.96 -4.82 -5.36
N PHE A 43 -4.17 -5.69 -4.73
CA PHE A 43 -2.79 -5.41 -4.33
C PHE A 43 -1.85 -6.31 -5.13
N LEU A 44 -0.83 -5.72 -5.75
CA LEU A 44 0.06 -6.47 -6.62
C LEU A 44 1.45 -5.83 -6.74
N ASP A 45 2.41 -6.59 -7.25
CA ASP A 45 3.64 -6.03 -7.80
C ASP A 45 3.36 -5.43 -9.19
N PRO A 46 3.41 -4.09 -9.35
CA PRO A 46 3.00 -3.43 -10.58
C PRO A 46 3.91 -3.75 -11.77
N LEU A 47 5.12 -4.24 -11.49
CA LEU A 47 6.08 -4.59 -12.52
C LEU A 47 5.93 -6.04 -12.92
N THR A 48 5.73 -6.99 -12.01
CA THR A 48 5.81 -8.42 -12.33
C THR A 48 4.47 -9.16 -12.36
N ALA A 49 3.45 -8.70 -11.64
CA ALA A 49 2.24 -9.49 -11.39
C ALA A 49 1.13 -9.33 -12.45
N TYR A 50 0.34 -10.40 -12.65
CA TYR A 50 -0.90 -10.38 -13.44
C TYR A 50 -2.12 -10.31 -12.51
N PRO A 51 -3.11 -9.44 -12.73
CA PRO A 51 -4.20 -9.22 -11.77
C PRO A 51 -5.14 -10.42 -11.60
N GLU A 52 -5.12 -11.36 -12.54
CA GLU A 52 -5.95 -12.58 -12.52
C GLU A 52 -5.53 -13.55 -11.41
N GLU A 53 -4.30 -13.41 -10.93
CA GLU A 53 -3.69 -14.23 -9.89
C GLU A 53 -3.75 -13.54 -8.51
N MET A 54 -4.37 -12.36 -8.43
CA MET A 54 -4.31 -11.51 -7.24
C MET A 54 -5.59 -11.56 -6.40
N SER A 55 -5.42 -11.50 -5.08
CA SER A 55 -6.53 -11.36 -4.14
C SER A 55 -7.26 -10.04 -4.35
N VAL A 56 -8.59 -10.09 -4.35
CA VAL A 56 -9.47 -8.93 -4.53
C VAL A 56 -10.18 -8.60 -3.24
N VAL A 57 -10.11 -7.34 -2.83
CA VAL A 57 -10.92 -6.78 -1.75
C VAL A 57 -12.07 -5.98 -2.37
N GLU A 58 -13.29 -6.35 -2.03
CA GLU A 58 -14.47 -5.59 -2.46
C GLU A 58 -14.64 -4.33 -1.61
N VAL A 59 -14.72 -3.18 -2.28
CA VAL A 59 -14.99 -1.86 -1.68
C VAL A 59 -16.14 -1.20 -2.44
N PRO A 60 -16.89 -0.26 -1.84
CA PRO A 60 -17.87 0.51 -2.61
C PRO A 60 -17.19 1.19 -3.82
N PRO A 61 -17.83 1.27 -4.99
CA PRO A 61 -17.27 2.03 -6.10
C PRO A 61 -17.10 3.51 -5.75
N GLY A 62 -15.93 4.09 -6.01
CA GLY A 62 -15.65 5.46 -5.57
C GLY A 62 -14.27 5.99 -5.91
N ARG A 63 -13.96 7.15 -5.32
CA ARG A 63 -12.63 7.76 -5.28
C ARG A 63 -12.23 7.90 -3.82
N TYR A 64 -11.02 7.46 -3.51
CA TYR A 64 -10.57 7.33 -2.14
C TYR A 64 -9.21 7.96 -1.97
N ALA A 65 -9.05 8.72 -0.89
CA ALA A 65 -7.76 9.28 -0.53
C ALA A 65 -6.78 8.14 -0.20
N VAL A 66 -5.55 8.25 -0.68
CA VAL A 66 -4.47 7.31 -0.42
C VAL A 66 -3.43 7.98 0.47
N ARG A 67 -3.02 7.26 1.51
CA ARG A 67 -2.02 7.74 2.48
C ARG A 67 -0.92 6.71 2.62
N LEU A 68 0.34 7.12 2.42
CA LEU A 68 1.50 6.29 2.69
C LEU A 68 2.07 6.68 4.06
N THR A 69 2.21 5.71 4.96
CA THR A 69 2.96 5.91 6.19
C THR A 69 4.40 5.48 5.97
N LEU A 70 5.32 6.42 6.15
CA LEU A 70 6.76 6.22 6.13
C LEU A 70 7.26 6.04 7.57
N ALA A 71 8.21 5.13 7.76
CA ALA A 71 8.90 4.92 9.03
C ALA A 71 10.39 5.19 8.88
N ASP A 72 10.91 6.10 9.69
CA ASP A 72 12.33 6.21 9.95
C ASP A 72 12.77 5.11 10.92
N VAL A 73 13.53 4.16 10.40
CA VAL A 73 14.07 3.02 11.14
C VAL A 73 15.54 3.24 11.55
N SER A 74 16.08 4.45 11.36
CA SER A 74 17.43 4.80 11.80
C SER A 74 17.51 4.83 13.33
N GLY A 75 18.62 4.35 13.89
CA GLY A 75 18.77 4.27 15.36
C GLY A 75 18.73 5.62 16.08
N SER A 76 18.98 6.72 15.37
CA SER A 76 18.92 8.09 15.88
C SER A 76 17.66 8.86 15.48
N LEU A 77 16.73 8.23 14.76
CA LEU A 77 15.55 8.89 14.17
C LEU A 77 15.91 10.17 13.40
N SER A 78 16.96 10.08 12.57
CA SER A 78 17.53 11.23 11.86
C SER A 78 17.03 11.40 10.42
N GLY A 79 16.05 10.61 9.99
CA GLY A 79 15.58 10.49 8.61
C GLY A 79 16.55 9.79 7.67
N ALA A 80 17.64 9.21 8.18
CA ALA A 80 18.70 8.63 7.33
C ALA A 80 18.31 7.26 6.74
N ASN A 81 17.28 6.62 7.30
CA ASN A 81 16.83 5.31 6.88
C ASN A 81 15.30 5.23 6.91
N VAL A 82 14.64 5.86 5.94
CA VAL A 82 13.18 5.89 5.80
C VAL A 82 12.71 4.74 4.91
N ARG A 83 11.61 4.08 5.30
CA ARG A 83 10.98 2.97 4.57
C ARG A 83 9.46 3.14 4.54
N ALA A 84 8.82 2.68 3.49
CA ALA A 84 7.37 2.49 3.48
C ALA A 84 6.99 1.48 4.57
N ALA A 85 6.11 1.88 5.49
CA ALA A 85 5.59 1.01 6.53
C ALA A 85 4.30 0.33 6.07
N TYR A 86 3.33 1.11 5.60
CA TYR A 86 2.06 0.62 5.07
C TYR A 86 1.36 1.69 4.24
N LEU A 87 0.50 1.25 3.32
CA LEU A 87 -0.34 2.09 2.48
C LEU A 87 -1.80 1.97 2.96
N SER A 88 -2.50 3.11 3.06
CA SER A 88 -3.88 3.19 3.54
C SER A 88 -4.79 3.75 2.46
N LEU A 89 -5.96 3.11 2.29
CA LEU A 89 -7.06 3.61 1.47
C LEU A 89 -8.18 4.11 2.39
N ILE A 90 -8.50 5.40 2.32
CA ILE A 90 -9.48 6.02 3.22
C ILE A 90 -10.88 5.87 2.64
N LEU A 91 -11.66 4.92 3.18
CA LEU A 91 -13.03 4.65 2.73
C LEU A 91 -14.07 5.63 3.30
N SER A 92 -13.76 6.29 4.42
CA SER A 92 -14.64 7.23 5.11
C SER A 92 -13.84 8.19 5.99
N ASP A 93 -14.30 9.44 6.11
CA ASP A 93 -13.73 10.45 7.02
C ASP A 93 -14.34 10.39 8.43
N VAL A 94 -15.20 9.42 8.70
CA VAL A 94 -15.77 9.21 10.03
C VAL A 94 -14.66 8.73 10.98
N PRO A 95 -14.56 9.27 12.22
CA PRO A 95 -13.56 8.83 13.17
C PRO A 95 -13.58 7.32 13.39
N GLU A 96 -12.38 6.71 13.35
CA GLU A 96 -12.20 5.30 13.68
C GLU A 96 -12.68 5.04 15.11
N ALA A 97 -13.51 4.00 15.27
CA ALA A 97 -13.96 3.56 16.59
C ALA A 97 -13.19 2.33 17.08
N ASP A 98 -12.76 1.46 16.15
CA ASP A 98 -12.05 0.22 16.41
C ASP A 98 -11.37 -0.27 15.11
N HIS A 99 -10.33 -1.09 15.23
CA HIS A 99 -9.69 -1.75 14.09
C HIS A 99 -9.45 -3.23 14.38
N ARG A 100 -9.45 -4.01 13.31
CA ARG A 100 -9.15 -5.44 13.33
C ARG A 100 -8.52 -5.86 12.02
N LEU A 101 -7.73 -6.92 12.07
CA LEU A 101 -7.28 -7.58 10.85
C LEU A 101 -8.49 -8.17 10.12
N LEU A 102 -8.52 -8.01 8.80
CA LEU A 102 -9.45 -8.72 7.95
C LEU A 102 -8.90 -10.14 7.78
N SER A 103 -9.51 -11.13 8.44
CA SER A 103 -9.31 -12.53 8.10
C SER A 103 -10.15 -12.86 6.85
N GLU A 104 -9.59 -13.57 5.88
CA GLU A 104 -10.38 -14.13 4.80
C GLU A 104 -11.42 -15.12 5.36
N ALA A 105 -12.50 -15.35 4.59
CA ALA A 105 -13.65 -16.14 5.03
C ALA A 105 -13.41 -17.67 5.06
N GLU A 106 -12.17 -18.13 4.91
CA GLU A 106 -11.81 -19.53 5.07
C GLU A 106 -10.74 -19.69 6.14
N GLU A 107 -11.02 -20.59 7.08
CA GLU A 107 -10.19 -20.98 8.21
C GLU A 107 -8.92 -21.71 7.73
N ASP A 108 -8.01 -21.01 7.04
CA ASP A 108 -6.62 -21.43 7.01
C ASP A 108 -5.89 -20.68 8.13
N ASP A 109 -5.03 -21.40 8.86
CA ASP A 109 -4.29 -20.93 10.05
C ASP A 109 -3.31 -19.76 9.76
N GLU A 110 -3.40 -19.12 8.58
CA GLU A 110 -2.59 -17.99 8.17
C GLU A 110 -3.33 -16.67 8.46
N GLU A 111 -2.81 -15.96 9.46
CA GLU A 111 -3.33 -14.67 9.98
C GLU A 111 -3.27 -13.52 8.93
N PHE A 112 -2.69 -13.75 7.75
CA PHE A 112 -2.41 -12.72 6.73
C PHE A 112 -2.45 -13.27 5.30
N THR A 113 -3.08 -12.52 4.38
CA THR A 113 -2.94 -12.72 2.93
C THR A 113 -1.67 -12.04 2.44
N GLY A 114 -0.74 -12.82 1.86
CA GLY A 114 0.49 -12.30 1.28
C GLY A 114 0.31 -11.76 -0.14
N VAL A 115 1.06 -10.70 -0.48
CA VAL A 115 1.26 -10.24 -1.87
C VAL A 115 2.67 -10.63 -2.29
N ALA A 116 2.80 -11.39 -3.38
CA ALA A 116 4.11 -11.73 -3.91
C ALA A 116 4.75 -10.48 -4.56
N VAL A 117 5.93 -10.10 -4.07
CA VAL A 117 6.68 -8.94 -4.55
C VAL A 117 8.05 -9.39 -5.02
N GLU A 118 8.40 -9.04 -6.26
CA GLU A 118 9.71 -9.34 -6.86
C GLU A 118 10.50 -8.08 -7.18
N SER A 119 9.84 -6.94 -7.35
CA SER A 119 10.43 -5.66 -7.73
C SER A 119 10.61 -4.67 -6.58
N ASP A 120 10.46 -5.14 -5.34
CA ASP A 120 10.42 -4.31 -4.13
C ASP A 120 9.31 -3.23 -4.14
N ALA A 121 8.31 -3.38 -5.02
CA ALA A 121 7.19 -2.45 -5.15
C ALA A 121 5.82 -3.14 -4.93
N VAL A 122 4.90 -2.42 -4.30
CA VAL A 122 3.50 -2.83 -4.14
C VAL A 122 2.59 -1.69 -4.60
N ALA A 123 1.56 -2.01 -5.37
CA ALA A 123 0.56 -1.06 -5.83
C ALA A 123 -0.86 -1.48 -5.41
N MET A 124 -1.69 -0.47 -5.12
CA MET A 124 -3.14 -0.60 -5.04
C MET A 124 -3.76 -0.20 -6.38
N VAL A 125 -4.59 -1.07 -6.95
CA VAL A 125 -5.20 -0.83 -8.27
C VAL A 125 -6.66 -1.24 -8.30
N ASP A 126 -7.46 -0.56 -9.14
CA ASP A 126 -8.75 -1.09 -9.58
C ASP A 126 -8.49 -2.19 -10.62
N GLN A 127 -8.93 -3.42 -10.34
CA GLN A 127 -8.57 -4.58 -11.15
C GLN A 127 -9.01 -4.43 -12.61
N ASP A 128 -10.24 -3.97 -12.84
CA ASP A 128 -10.81 -3.80 -14.18
C ASP A 128 -10.12 -2.65 -14.95
N ALA A 129 -9.74 -1.57 -14.27
CA ALA A 129 -8.96 -0.49 -14.86
C ALA A 129 -7.55 -0.97 -15.22
N PHE A 130 -6.88 -1.72 -14.34
CA PHE A 130 -5.54 -2.25 -14.60
C PHE A 130 -5.54 -3.13 -15.84
N HIS A 131 -6.49 -4.05 -15.99
CA HIS A 131 -6.62 -4.88 -17.19
C HIS A 131 -6.79 -4.10 -18.50
N ARG A 132 -7.49 -2.96 -18.44
CA ARG A 132 -7.76 -2.14 -19.64
C ARG A 132 -6.62 -1.19 -19.99
N CYS A 133 -5.93 -0.68 -18.98
CA CYS A 133 -5.01 0.44 -19.13
C CYS A 133 -3.55 -0.01 -19.14
N VAL A 134 -3.20 -1.12 -18.49
CA VAL A 134 -1.84 -1.61 -18.47
C VAL A 134 -1.58 -2.38 -19.77
N PRO A 135 -0.60 -1.96 -20.60
CA PRO A 135 -0.32 -2.62 -21.86
C PRO A 135 0.07 -4.08 -21.65
N GLU A 136 -0.42 -4.99 -22.52
CA GLU A 136 0.03 -6.39 -22.56
C GLU A 136 1.56 -6.50 -22.73
N ARG A 137 2.19 -5.47 -23.29
CA ARG A 137 3.64 -5.34 -23.50
C ARG A 137 4.37 -4.52 -22.45
N ARG A 138 3.88 -4.46 -21.21
CA ARG A 138 4.52 -3.71 -20.11
C ARG A 138 5.98 -4.06 -19.81
N PHE A 139 6.48 -5.20 -20.33
CA PHE A 139 7.88 -5.64 -20.25
C PHE A 139 8.70 -5.43 -21.53
N ASP A 140 8.14 -4.80 -22.57
CA ASP A 140 8.83 -4.58 -23.83
C ASP A 140 9.85 -3.44 -23.69
N ARG A 141 11.14 -3.80 -23.59
CA ARG A 141 12.29 -2.90 -23.39
C ARG A 141 12.49 -1.81 -24.46
N GLN A 142 11.67 -1.77 -25.53
CA GLN A 142 11.82 -0.85 -26.65
C GLN A 142 10.79 0.31 -26.69
N ALA A 143 9.78 0.32 -25.82
CA ALA A 143 8.88 1.47 -25.62
C ALA A 143 9.30 2.22 -24.33
N GLN A 144 8.83 3.47 -24.13
CA GLN A 144 8.80 4.02 -22.76
C GLN A 144 8.08 2.99 -21.90
N THR A 145 8.83 2.36 -21.01
CA THR A 145 8.33 1.19 -20.30
C THR A 145 7.40 1.68 -19.20
N TRP A 146 6.43 0.83 -18.83
CA TRP A 146 5.59 1.05 -17.67
C TRP A 146 6.42 1.34 -16.40
N ALA A 147 7.63 0.76 -16.30
CA ALA A 147 8.58 1.05 -15.24
C ALA A 147 9.09 2.50 -15.25
N ASP A 148 9.38 3.08 -16.44
CA ASP A 148 9.85 4.46 -16.54
C ASP A 148 8.79 5.46 -16.03
N GLN A 149 7.50 5.14 -16.16
CA GLN A 149 6.41 5.97 -15.63
C GLN A 149 6.29 5.86 -14.10
N LEU A 150 6.64 4.70 -13.52
CA LEU A 150 6.65 4.51 -12.07
C LEU A 150 7.81 5.23 -11.37
N GLU A 151 8.84 5.62 -12.12
CA GLU A 151 9.97 6.40 -11.63
C GLU A 151 9.90 7.87 -12.04
N ASP A 152 8.87 8.30 -12.78
CA ASP A 152 8.74 9.67 -13.26
C ASP A 152 8.35 10.60 -12.09
N PRO A 153 9.22 11.56 -11.69
CA PRO A 153 8.93 12.46 -10.57
C PRO A 153 7.77 13.43 -10.83
N ASP A 154 7.37 13.61 -12.10
CA ASP A 154 6.20 14.41 -12.46
C ASP A 154 4.89 13.62 -12.28
N GLU A 155 4.96 12.28 -12.28
CA GLU A 155 3.81 11.39 -12.07
C GLU A 155 3.75 10.83 -10.62
N ILE A 156 4.92 10.58 -10.00
CA ILE A 156 5.05 10.05 -8.65
C ILE A 156 5.96 10.94 -7.81
N ARG A 157 5.49 11.30 -6.62
CA ARG A 157 6.28 12.10 -5.68
C ARG A 157 7.56 11.36 -5.26
N ASN A 158 8.70 12.03 -5.39
CA ASN A 158 10.00 11.53 -4.90
C ASN A 158 9.91 11.01 -3.46
N GLY A 159 10.39 9.78 -3.23
CA GLY A 159 10.41 9.11 -1.93
C GLY A 159 9.13 8.34 -1.56
N VAL A 160 8.19 8.20 -2.51
CA VAL A 160 6.94 7.43 -2.36
C VAL A 160 6.94 6.14 -3.21
N ALA A 161 7.81 6.06 -4.22
CA ALA A 161 8.15 4.84 -4.97
C ALA A 161 9.55 4.33 -4.59
#